data_AF-A0A229SQA3-F1
#
_entry.id   AF-A0A229SQA3-F1
#
_cell.length_a   1.000
_cell.length_b   1.000
_cell.length_c   1.000
_cell.angle_alpha   90.00
_cell.angle_beta   90.00
_cell.angle_gamma   90.00
#
_symmetry.space_group_name_H-M   'P 1'
#
loop_
_entity.id
_entity.type
_entity.pdbx_description
1 polymer ?
#
loop_
_entity_poly.entity_id
_entity_poly.type
_entity_poly.pdbx_seq_one_letter_code
_entity_poly.pdbx_strand_id
1 'polypeptide(L)'
;MANPTGQQFEITRGNARAVVTEIGAGLRSFEISGVPYLETFAEDAHPPKGAGQILLPWPNRTKAARWTHQGEEQQLEVTEEARGNAIHGLTRHREWTLVEHAESSITFEIDVEKQPGWPVPLQARITYDLAPRELTVTHEIRNEGESAIGVGVGAHPYFRIGDVPTDELTLTLPATRVRPYLGDQQLPYGDEQDTAGTEYDFRAGRVLARVDLDTAFGGLVAGDDGRFHHVLSHGERSVDVWTGPDFKWVQVFTPADLVGRGRAVAIEPMTCPADALNSGTDLIELEPGTSWTGSWGVRVHG
;
A
#
# COMPACT_ATOMS: atom_id res chain seq x y z
N MET A 1 19.79 1.97 -21.27
CA MET A 1 19.56 2.01 -19.81
C MET A 1 18.63 0.86 -19.50
N ALA A 2 18.81 0.15 -18.38
CA ALA A 2 17.85 -0.86 -17.96
C ALA A 2 16.50 -0.20 -17.64
N ASN A 3 15.38 -0.91 -17.83
CA ASN A 3 14.06 -0.40 -17.49
C ASN A 3 14.00 -0.11 -15.98
N PRO A 4 13.55 1.07 -15.52
CA PRO A 4 13.50 1.42 -14.09
C PRO A 4 12.58 0.54 -13.24
N THR A 5 11.73 -0.27 -13.88
CA THR A 5 10.82 -1.21 -13.23
C THR A 5 11.13 -2.68 -13.57
N GLY A 6 12.24 -2.95 -14.25
CA GLY A 6 12.62 -4.29 -14.70
C GLY A 6 11.68 -4.84 -15.79
N GLN A 7 11.56 -6.15 -15.86
CA GLN A 7 10.55 -6.80 -16.69
C GLN A 7 9.14 -6.48 -16.18
N GLN A 8 8.18 -6.37 -17.10
CA GLN A 8 6.77 -6.19 -16.77
C GLN A 8 5.97 -7.38 -17.26
N PHE A 9 5.10 -7.88 -16.41
CA PHE A 9 4.36 -9.11 -16.62
C PHE A 9 2.88 -8.82 -16.67
N GLU A 10 2.22 -9.36 -17.68
CA GLU A 10 0.79 -9.26 -17.85
C GLU A 10 0.11 -10.54 -17.35
N ILE A 11 -0.99 -10.37 -16.64
CA ILE A 11 -1.96 -11.43 -16.34
C ILE A 11 -3.34 -11.01 -16.85
N THR A 12 -4.12 -11.99 -17.29
CA THR A 12 -5.44 -11.79 -17.89
C THR A 12 -6.46 -12.79 -17.36
N ARG A 13 -7.73 -12.38 -17.29
CA ARG A 13 -8.85 -13.26 -16.98
C ARG A 13 -10.11 -12.75 -17.66
N GLY A 14 -10.49 -13.39 -18.77
CA GLY A 14 -11.61 -12.91 -19.58
C GLY A 14 -11.29 -11.53 -20.17
N ASN A 15 -12.00 -10.50 -19.74
CA ASN A 15 -11.80 -9.11 -20.15
C ASN A 15 -11.01 -8.28 -19.12
N ALA A 16 -10.57 -8.88 -18.01
CA ALA A 16 -9.71 -8.23 -17.02
C ALA A 16 -8.24 -8.42 -17.39
N ARG A 17 -7.43 -7.38 -17.17
CA ARG A 17 -5.98 -7.38 -17.38
C ARG A 17 -5.29 -6.60 -16.27
N ALA A 18 -4.15 -7.09 -15.82
CA ALA A 18 -3.27 -6.38 -14.89
C ALA A 18 -1.81 -6.51 -15.33
N VAL A 19 -1.01 -5.51 -14.99
CA VAL A 19 0.44 -5.51 -15.23
C VAL A 19 1.18 -5.32 -13.92
N VAL A 20 2.12 -6.23 -13.64
CA VAL A 20 2.97 -6.22 -12.43
C VAL A 20 4.44 -6.09 -12.84
N THR A 21 5.22 -5.30 -12.10
CA THR A 21 6.63 -5.02 -12.40
C THR A 21 7.58 -5.88 -11.57
N GLU A 22 8.69 -6.31 -12.16
CA GLU A 22 9.75 -7.09 -11.50
C GLU A 22 10.40 -6.32 -10.34
N ILE A 23 10.75 -5.05 -10.57
CA ILE A 23 11.30 -4.20 -9.53
C ILE A 23 10.15 -3.70 -8.66
N GLY A 24 10.25 -3.97 -7.36
CA GLY A 24 9.26 -3.62 -6.35
C GLY A 24 8.00 -4.48 -6.33
N ALA A 25 7.90 -5.52 -7.17
CA ALA A 25 6.69 -6.33 -7.36
C ALA A 25 5.42 -5.46 -7.54
N GLY A 26 5.53 -4.35 -8.28
CA GLY A 26 4.55 -3.28 -8.22
C GLY A 26 3.36 -3.47 -9.16
N LEU A 27 2.14 -3.18 -8.70
CA LEU A 27 0.94 -3.21 -9.55
C LEU A 27 0.85 -1.92 -10.39
N ARG A 28 1.29 -1.98 -11.64
CA ARG A 28 1.37 -0.81 -12.54
C ARG A 28 0.04 -0.47 -13.21
N SER A 29 -0.80 -1.46 -13.49
CA SER A 29 -2.12 -1.22 -14.11
C SER A 29 -3.11 -2.33 -13.81
N PHE A 30 -4.39 -1.97 -13.83
CA PHE A 30 -5.52 -2.88 -13.72
C PHE A 30 -6.68 -2.31 -14.54
N GLU A 31 -7.22 -3.09 -15.46
CA GLU A 31 -8.32 -2.69 -16.35
C GLU A 31 -9.30 -3.83 -16.59
N ILE A 32 -10.56 -3.49 -16.87
CA ILE A 32 -11.60 -4.44 -17.29
C ILE A 32 -12.28 -3.89 -18.54
N SER A 33 -12.30 -4.67 -19.63
CA SER A 33 -12.80 -4.23 -20.95
C SER A 33 -12.16 -2.94 -21.45
N GLY A 34 -10.87 -2.72 -21.15
CA GLY A 34 -10.14 -1.49 -21.48
C GLY A 34 -10.53 -0.27 -20.63
N VAL A 35 -11.37 -0.43 -19.61
CA VAL A 35 -11.64 0.61 -18.61
C VAL A 35 -10.63 0.49 -17.48
N PRO A 36 -9.78 1.50 -17.25
CA PRO A 36 -8.76 1.44 -16.21
C PRO A 36 -9.33 1.76 -14.82
N TYR A 37 -8.87 1.00 -13.82
CA TYR A 37 -9.23 1.19 -12.40
C TYR A 37 -8.05 1.58 -11.51
N LEU A 38 -6.85 1.63 -12.10
CA LEU A 38 -5.66 2.22 -11.50
C LEU A 38 -5.11 3.33 -12.40
N GLU A 39 -4.55 4.36 -11.79
CA GLU A 39 -3.60 5.23 -12.47
C GLU A 39 -2.40 4.39 -12.92
N THR A 40 -1.83 4.76 -14.05
CA THR A 40 -0.67 4.07 -14.62
C THR A 40 0.40 5.08 -15.03
N PHE A 41 1.56 4.58 -15.42
CA PHE A 41 2.70 5.37 -15.86
C PHE A 41 3.38 4.70 -17.07
N ALA A 42 4.21 5.44 -17.80
CA ALA A 42 4.90 4.91 -18.98
C ALA A 42 5.78 3.70 -18.64
N GLU A 43 5.93 2.77 -19.57
CA GLU A 43 6.63 1.50 -19.33
C GLU A 43 8.11 1.70 -18.97
N ASP A 44 8.71 2.77 -19.45
CA ASP A 44 10.10 3.16 -19.23
C ASP A 44 10.27 4.25 -18.15
N ALA A 45 9.20 4.59 -17.42
CA ALA A 45 9.22 5.57 -16.35
C ALA A 45 9.37 4.94 -14.96
N HIS A 46 9.97 5.68 -14.03
CA HIS A 46 9.94 5.33 -12.62
C HIS A 46 8.50 5.43 -12.07
N PRO A 47 8.11 4.59 -11.09
CA PRO A 47 6.82 4.70 -10.43
C PRO A 47 6.65 6.09 -9.79
N PRO A 48 5.74 6.94 -10.29
CA PRO A 48 5.56 8.28 -9.75
C PRO A 48 5.01 8.17 -8.33
N LYS A 49 5.66 8.84 -7.37
CA LYS A 49 5.22 8.86 -5.97
C LYS A 49 4.98 7.46 -5.37
N GLY A 50 5.73 6.45 -5.83
CA GLY A 50 5.62 5.07 -5.34
C GLY A 50 4.45 4.26 -5.91
N ALA A 51 3.78 4.73 -6.97
CA ALA A 51 2.60 4.08 -7.53
C ALA A 51 2.78 2.56 -7.74
N GLY A 52 1.89 1.80 -7.09
CA GLY A 52 1.82 0.34 -7.19
C GLY A 52 2.84 -0.42 -6.35
N GLN A 53 3.82 0.24 -5.72
CA GLN A 53 4.90 -0.41 -4.99
C GLN A 53 4.42 -1.11 -3.71
N ILE A 54 5.09 -2.21 -3.36
CA ILE A 54 4.94 -2.89 -2.07
C ILE A 54 5.83 -2.25 -1.00
N LEU A 55 5.28 -2.06 0.20
CA LEU A 55 5.89 -1.36 1.32
C LEU A 55 6.21 -2.38 2.42
N LEU A 56 7.44 -2.87 2.43
CA LEU A 56 7.90 -3.96 3.31
C LEU A 56 9.39 -3.76 3.65
N PRO A 57 9.85 -3.95 4.90
CA PRO A 57 9.14 -4.50 6.07
C PRO A 57 8.47 -3.49 6.98
N TRP A 58 8.23 -2.26 6.50
CA TRP A 58 7.32 -1.32 7.14
C TRP A 58 6.70 -0.39 6.08
N PRO A 59 5.41 -0.04 6.21
CA PRO A 59 4.82 1.03 5.44
C PRO A 59 5.14 2.40 6.06
N ASN A 60 4.98 3.45 5.26
CA ASN A 60 5.17 4.83 5.67
C ASN A 60 6.53 5.07 6.38
N ARG A 61 6.61 6.05 7.27
CA ARG A 61 7.87 6.57 7.82
C ARG A 61 8.33 5.84 9.09
N THR A 62 9.63 5.77 9.29
CA THR A 62 10.29 5.54 10.58
C THR A 62 11.06 6.80 10.95
N LYS A 63 10.71 7.39 12.10
CA LYS A 63 11.22 8.69 12.54
C LYS A 63 12.73 8.70 12.62
N ALA A 64 13.35 9.73 12.05
CA ALA A 64 14.80 9.93 12.07
C ALA A 64 15.61 8.73 11.49
N ALA A 65 14.94 7.83 10.75
CA ALA A 65 15.49 6.55 10.31
C ALA A 65 16.08 5.69 11.46
N ARG A 66 15.56 5.83 12.68
CA ARG A 66 16.05 5.12 13.87
C ARG A 66 14.93 4.37 14.57
N TRP A 67 15.27 3.21 15.10
CA TRP A 67 14.39 2.41 15.94
C TRP A 67 15.18 1.50 16.87
N THR A 68 14.52 0.81 17.79
CA THR A 68 15.18 -0.10 18.75
C THR A 68 14.69 -1.52 18.55
N HIS A 69 15.61 -2.46 18.38
CA HIS A 69 15.33 -3.88 18.31
C HIS A 69 16.01 -4.60 19.47
N GLN A 70 15.22 -5.23 20.35
CA GLN A 70 15.73 -5.98 21.51
C GLN A 70 16.74 -5.19 22.38
N GLY A 71 16.53 -3.88 22.52
CA GLY A 71 17.41 -3.00 23.29
C GLY A 71 18.60 -2.44 22.51
N GLU A 72 18.82 -2.83 21.26
CA GLU A 72 19.86 -2.29 20.39
C GLU A 72 19.29 -1.24 19.42
N GLU A 73 19.92 -0.07 19.35
CA GLU A 73 19.58 0.97 18.37
C GLU A 73 19.93 0.49 16.96
N GLN A 74 18.96 0.62 16.06
CA GLN A 74 19.08 0.32 14.64
C GLN A 74 18.99 1.62 13.84
N GLN A 75 19.90 1.82 12.89
CA GLN A 75 19.94 2.98 11.99
C GLN A 75 19.68 2.54 10.56
N LEU A 76 18.50 2.90 10.05
CA LEU A 76 18.09 2.71 8.65
C LEU A 76 18.72 3.78 7.76
N GLU A 77 18.71 3.53 6.45
CA GLU A 77 19.02 4.55 5.45
C GLU A 77 17.96 5.67 5.47
N VAL A 78 18.40 6.92 5.36
CA VAL A 78 17.50 8.07 5.21
C VAL A 78 17.05 8.15 3.76
N THR A 79 15.84 7.68 3.48
CA THR A 79 15.23 7.67 2.14
C THR A 79 14.24 8.84 1.92
N GLU A 80 13.94 9.62 2.96
CA GLU A 80 13.21 10.88 2.89
C GLU A 80 14.09 12.01 3.46
N GLU A 81 15.01 12.52 2.64
CA GLU A 81 16.02 13.50 3.07
C GLU A 81 15.42 14.76 3.69
N ALA A 82 14.32 15.27 3.13
CA ALA A 82 13.67 16.51 3.57
C ALA A 82 13.22 16.48 5.04
N ARG A 83 12.93 15.29 5.59
CA ARG A 83 12.49 15.09 6.98
C ARG A 83 13.45 14.20 7.78
N GLY A 84 14.47 13.64 7.14
CA GLY A 84 15.43 12.75 7.79
C GLY A 84 14.86 11.38 8.18
N ASN A 85 13.79 10.92 7.54
CA ASN A 85 13.16 9.63 7.85
C ASN A 85 13.58 8.52 6.88
N ALA A 86 13.38 7.27 7.30
CA ALA A 86 13.30 6.13 6.39
C ALA A 86 11.83 5.93 6.01
N ILE A 87 11.51 5.61 4.75
CA ILE A 87 10.13 5.53 4.27
C ILE A 87 9.91 4.34 3.32
N HIS A 88 8.85 3.59 3.59
CA HIS A 88 8.33 2.50 2.75
C HIS A 88 9.25 1.28 2.60
N GLY A 89 9.94 0.92 3.68
CA GLY A 89 10.65 -0.35 3.74
C GLY A 89 11.90 -0.44 2.84
N LEU A 90 12.22 -1.67 2.46
CA LEU A 90 13.47 -2.08 1.82
C LEU A 90 13.27 -2.71 0.44
N THR A 91 12.04 -3.08 0.07
CA THR A 91 11.81 -3.92 -1.12
C THR A 91 11.37 -3.17 -2.36
N ARG A 92 10.85 -1.94 -2.23
CA ARG A 92 10.17 -1.22 -3.33
C ARG A 92 11.06 -0.87 -4.54
N HIS A 93 12.38 -0.85 -4.35
CA HIS A 93 13.37 -0.56 -5.41
C HIS A 93 14.27 -1.75 -5.74
N ARG A 94 13.93 -2.94 -5.24
CA ARG A 94 14.71 -4.17 -5.47
C ARG A 94 14.04 -5.04 -6.52
N GLU A 95 14.85 -5.78 -7.26
CA GLU A 95 14.38 -6.85 -8.15
C GLU A 95 13.79 -7.98 -7.31
N TRP A 96 12.58 -8.42 -7.68
CA TRP A 96 11.97 -9.61 -7.11
C TRP A 96 12.13 -10.77 -8.07
N THR A 97 12.37 -11.96 -7.52
CA THR A 97 12.48 -13.18 -8.31
C THR A 97 11.09 -13.65 -8.71
N LEU A 98 10.86 -13.84 -10.02
CA LEU A 98 9.64 -14.48 -10.50
C LEU A 98 9.65 -15.96 -10.12
N VAL A 99 8.63 -16.39 -9.38
CA VAL A 99 8.46 -17.80 -8.94
C VAL A 99 7.51 -18.54 -9.87
N GLU A 100 6.36 -17.93 -10.17
CA GLU A 100 5.32 -18.51 -11.01
C GLU A 100 4.63 -17.42 -11.82
N HIS A 101 4.35 -17.71 -13.09
CA HIS A 101 3.53 -16.85 -13.96
C HIS A 101 2.56 -17.73 -14.75
N ALA A 102 1.29 -17.65 -14.37
CA ALA A 102 0.17 -18.29 -15.06
C ALA A 102 -0.66 -17.24 -15.80
N GLU A 103 -1.67 -17.68 -16.57
CA GLU A 103 -2.53 -16.78 -17.34
C GLU A 103 -3.16 -15.69 -16.46
N SER A 104 -3.68 -16.06 -15.29
CA SER A 104 -4.43 -15.17 -14.39
C SER A 104 -3.81 -15.03 -13.01
N SER A 105 -2.55 -15.42 -12.83
CA SER A 105 -1.86 -15.32 -11.53
C SER A 105 -0.36 -15.14 -11.72
N ILE A 106 0.28 -14.41 -10.81
CA ILE A 106 1.74 -14.23 -10.80
C ILE A 106 2.26 -14.12 -9.37
N THR A 107 3.35 -14.81 -9.08
CA THR A 107 4.00 -14.84 -7.77
C THR A 107 5.46 -14.41 -7.87
N PHE A 108 5.84 -13.48 -7.01
CA PHE A 108 7.20 -12.99 -6.82
C PHE A 108 7.72 -13.35 -5.43
N GLU A 109 9.03 -13.52 -5.31
CA GLU A 109 9.74 -13.73 -4.04
C GLU A 109 10.93 -12.78 -3.90
N ILE A 110 11.22 -12.35 -2.67
CA ILE A 110 12.44 -11.62 -2.34
C ILE A 110 12.96 -12.02 -0.96
N ASP A 111 14.28 -12.12 -0.85
CA ASP A 111 14.97 -12.21 0.42
C ASP A 111 15.39 -10.81 0.90
N VAL A 112 14.93 -10.42 2.08
CA VAL A 112 15.40 -9.26 2.82
C VAL A 112 16.54 -9.72 3.72
N GLU A 113 17.77 -9.47 3.30
CA GLU A 113 18.95 -9.85 4.05
C GLU A 113 19.12 -9.01 5.32
N LYS A 114 19.89 -9.54 6.29
CA LYS A 114 20.39 -8.75 7.40
C LYS A 114 21.29 -7.65 6.87
N GLN A 115 21.00 -6.40 7.23
CA GLN A 115 21.74 -5.23 6.76
C GLN A 115 21.74 -4.12 7.83
N PRO A 116 22.55 -3.05 7.67
CA PRO A 116 22.53 -1.93 8.60
C PRO A 116 21.11 -1.39 8.82
N GLY A 117 20.69 -1.32 10.09
CA GLY A 117 19.35 -0.88 10.48
C GLY A 117 18.25 -1.93 10.41
N TRP A 118 18.52 -3.12 9.88
CA TRP A 118 17.57 -4.22 9.80
C TRP A 118 18.22 -5.57 10.20
N PRO A 119 18.03 -6.03 11.45
CA PRO A 119 18.86 -7.10 12.02
C PRO A 119 18.39 -8.53 11.71
N VAL A 120 17.13 -8.73 11.29
CA VAL A 120 16.50 -10.05 11.14
C VAL A 120 16.17 -10.31 9.67
N PRO A 121 16.77 -11.32 9.02
CA PRO A 121 16.47 -11.62 7.62
C PRO A 121 15.03 -12.14 7.47
N LEU A 122 14.39 -11.80 6.35
CA LEU A 122 13.05 -12.25 5.99
C LEU A 122 13.05 -12.84 4.59
N GLN A 123 12.13 -13.76 4.32
CA GLN A 123 11.68 -14.07 2.98
C GLN A 123 10.27 -13.54 2.80
N ALA A 124 9.97 -12.93 1.66
CA ALA A 124 8.63 -12.47 1.34
C ALA A 124 8.18 -12.96 -0.02
N ARG A 125 6.91 -13.36 -0.11
CA ARG A 125 6.22 -13.70 -1.36
C ARG A 125 5.00 -12.81 -1.56
N ILE A 126 4.82 -12.34 -2.78
CA ILE A 126 3.62 -11.61 -3.20
C ILE A 126 2.98 -12.35 -4.36
N THR A 127 1.70 -12.68 -4.22
CA THR A 127 0.90 -13.27 -5.29
C THR A 127 -0.21 -12.33 -5.71
N TYR A 128 -0.34 -12.13 -7.01
CA TYR A 128 -1.43 -11.39 -7.65
C TYR A 128 -2.33 -12.38 -8.37
N ASP A 129 -3.58 -12.53 -7.91
CA ASP A 129 -4.58 -13.39 -8.52
C ASP A 129 -5.69 -12.56 -9.17
N LEU A 130 -5.91 -12.78 -10.47
CA LEU A 130 -6.88 -12.05 -11.27
C LEU A 130 -8.13 -12.89 -11.55
N ALA A 131 -9.25 -12.42 -11.04
CA ALA A 131 -10.61 -12.84 -11.40
C ALA A 131 -11.23 -11.83 -12.39
N PRO A 132 -12.35 -12.15 -13.08
CA PRO A 132 -12.93 -11.27 -14.11
C PRO A 132 -13.28 -9.86 -13.64
N ARG A 133 -13.49 -9.64 -12.33
CA ARG A 133 -13.85 -8.34 -11.74
C ARG A 133 -13.15 -8.04 -10.42
N GLU A 134 -12.10 -8.80 -10.11
CA GLU A 134 -11.40 -8.68 -8.85
C GLU A 134 -9.93 -9.06 -9.01
N LEU A 135 -9.04 -8.26 -8.45
CA LEU A 135 -7.63 -8.58 -8.30
C LEU A 135 -7.32 -8.73 -6.81
N THR A 136 -6.81 -9.88 -6.41
CA THR A 136 -6.38 -10.16 -5.03
C THR A 136 -4.87 -10.11 -4.95
N VAL A 137 -4.35 -9.49 -3.90
CA VAL A 137 -2.92 -9.43 -3.59
C VAL A 137 -2.70 -10.11 -2.24
N THR A 138 -1.97 -11.22 -2.25
CA THR A 138 -1.63 -11.98 -1.05
C THR A 138 -0.16 -11.81 -0.73
N HIS A 139 0.12 -11.48 0.53
CA HIS A 139 1.43 -11.30 1.10
C HIS A 139 1.73 -12.48 2.01
N GLU A 140 2.88 -13.11 1.86
CA GLU A 140 3.43 -14.06 2.81
C GLU A 140 4.81 -13.58 3.23
N ILE A 141 5.07 -13.51 4.54
CA ILE A 141 6.36 -13.07 5.08
C ILE A 141 6.80 -14.09 6.12
N ARG A 142 8.02 -14.59 5.95
CA ARG A 142 8.65 -15.55 6.85
C ARG A 142 9.85 -14.93 7.53
N ASN A 143 9.96 -15.15 8.84
CA ASN A 143 11.17 -14.82 9.58
C ASN A 143 12.24 -15.90 9.35
N GLU A 144 13.32 -15.53 8.67
CA GLU A 144 14.47 -16.40 8.36
C GLU A 144 15.61 -16.28 9.38
N GLY A 145 15.43 -15.44 10.40
CA GLY A 145 16.42 -15.20 11.44
C GLY A 145 16.28 -16.08 12.67
N GLU A 146 17.12 -15.80 13.65
CA GLU A 146 17.18 -16.51 14.94
C GLU A 146 16.48 -15.76 16.08
N SER A 147 15.87 -14.60 15.78
CA SER A 147 15.21 -13.73 16.76
C SER A 147 13.86 -13.24 16.24
N ALA A 148 12.90 -13.04 17.15
CA ALA A 148 11.59 -12.48 16.82
C ALA A 148 11.72 -11.07 16.22
N ILE A 149 10.80 -10.68 15.34
CA ILE A 149 10.79 -9.38 14.66
C ILE A 149 9.36 -8.89 14.40
N GLY A 150 9.11 -7.61 14.64
CA GLY A 150 7.88 -6.93 14.24
C GLY A 150 8.02 -6.38 12.83
N VAL A 151 7.07 -6.71 11.95
CA VAL A 151 7.01 -6.23 10.55
C VAL A 151 5.70 -5.51 10.25
N GLY A 152 5.75 -4.60 9.31
CA GLY A 152 4.60 -3.93 8.72
C GLY A 152 4.53 -4.16 7.22
N VAL A 153 3.31 -4.19 6.69
CA VAL A 153 3.04 -4.37 5.26
C VAL A 153 2.14 -3.26 4.77
N GLY A 154 2.42 -2.74 3.58
CA GLY A 154 1.46 -1.95 2.84
C GLY A 154 1.66 -2.02 1.33
N ALA A 155 0.78 -1.35 0.60
CA ALA A 155 0.89 -1.16 -0.84
C ALA A 155 0.47 0.26 -1.22
N HIS A 156 0.99 0.77 -2.34
CA HIS A 156 0.76 2.16 -2.75
C HIS A 156 -0.01 2.35 -4.08
N PRO A 157 -1.17 1.70 -4.28
CA PRO A 157 -1.95 1.84 -5.50
C PRO A 157 -2.68 3.20 -5.58
N TYR A 158 -2.73 3.77 -6.78
CA TYR A 158 -3.53 4.95 -7.12
C TYR A 158 -4.75 4.53 -7.93
N PHE A 159 -5.96 4.83 -7.43
CA PHE A 159 -7.21 4.35 -8.02
C PHE A 159 -7.89 5.42 -8.88
N ARG A 160 -8.63 4.94 -9.89
CA ARG A 160 -9.52 5.75 -10.73
C ARG A 160 -10.73 4.95 -11.21
N ILE A 161 -11.67 5.60 -11.87
CA ILE A 161 -12.79 4.94 -12.55
C ILE A 161 -12.81 5.43 -14.00
N GLY A 162 -12.08 4.73 -14.88
CA GLY A 162 -11.93 5.13 -16.27
C GLY A 162 -11.31 6.53 -16.39
N ASP A 163 -12.04 7.42 -17.09
CA ASP A 163 -11.65 8.81 -17.30
C ASP A 163 -12.37 9.80 -16.38
N VAL A 164 -13.13 9.31 -15.39
CA VAL A 164 -13.79 10.19 -14.41
C VAL A 164 -12.73 11.00 -13.65
N PRO A 165 -12.83 12.33 -13.61
CA PRO A 165 -11.91 13.16 -12.83
C PRO A 165 -11.94 12.78 -11.35
N THR A 166 -10.77 12.71 -10.70
CA THR A 166 -10.67 12.36 -9.27
C THR A 166 -11.57 13.23 -8.40
N ASP A 167 -11.72 14.52 -8.73
CA ASP A 167 -12.56 15.46 -7.98
C ASP A 167 -14.06 15.12 -8.03
N GLU A 168 -14.52 14.32 -8.99
CA GLU A 168 -15.92 13.86 -9.10
C GLU A 168 -16.16 12.54 -8.37
N LEU A 169 -15.10 11.86 -7.94
CA LEU A 169 -15.20 10.59 -7.22
C LEU A 169 -15.62 10.81 -5.78
N THR A 170 -16.48 9.92 -5.27
CA THR A 170 -16.85 9.86 -3.86
C THR A 170 -16.07 8.77 -3.16
N LEU A 171 -15.31 9.13 -2.12
CA LEU A 171 -14.58 8.21 -1.26
C LEU A 171 -15.39 7.90 0.01
N THR A 172 -15.55 6.62 0.33
CA THR A 172 -16.10 6.13 1.59
C THR A 172 -15.06 5.30 2.31
N LEU A 173 -14.78 5.63 3.58
CA LEU A 173 -13.86 4.88 4.43
C LEU A 173 -14.61 4.35 5.67
N PRO A 174 -14.37 3.12 6.10
CA PRO A 174 -14.99 2.57 7.31
C PRO A 174 -14.21 3.00 8.56
N ALA A 175 -13.62 4.20 8.58
CA ALA A 175 -12.69 4.65 9.61
C ALA A 175 -13.35 5.51 10.68
N THR A 176 -13.07 5.19 11.95
CA THR A 176 -13.53 5.97 13.11
C THR A 176 -12.45 6.87 13.69
N ARG A 177 -11.19 6.65 13.31
CA ARG A 177 -10.02 7.36 13.82
C ARG A 177 -9.15 7.89 12.70
N VAL A 178 -8.45 8.99 12.95
CA VAL A 178 -7.55 9.64 11.98
C VAL A 178 -6.31 10.20 12.68
N ARG A 179 -5.17 10.16 12.00
CA ARG A 179 -3.95 10.92 12.36
C ARG A 179 -3.81 12.08 11.37
N PRO A 180 -4.27 13.30 11.72
CA PRO A 180 -4.33 14.42 10.77
C PRO A 180 -2.96 14.78 10.23
N TYR A 181 -2.86 15.15 8.95
CA TYR A 181 -1.60 15.57 8.35
C TYR A 181 -1.10 16.90 8.95
N LEU A 182 0.15 16.92 9.42
CA LEU A 182 0.82 18.09 9.99
C LEU A 182 2.13 18.36 9.22
N GLY A 183 2.00 18.95 8.04
CA GLY A 183 3.04 18.99 7.01
C GLY A 183 4.39 19.60 7.39
N ASP A 184 4.51 20.41 8.45
CA ASP A 184 5.80 21.01 8.84
C ASP A 184 6.59 20.17 9.87
N GLN A 185 6.05 19.02 10.28
CA GLN A 185 6.67 18.18 11.30
C GLN A 185 7.59 17.10 10.70
N GLN A 186 8.55 16.61 11.49
CA GLN A 186 9.42 15.51 11.08
C GLN A 186 8.60 14.26 10.71
N LEU A 187 7.68 13.87 11.59
CA LEU A 187 6.59 12.97 11.27
C LEU A 187 5.38 13.83 10.95
N PRO A 188 4.90 13.87 9.71
CA PRO A 188 3.92 14.86 9.32
C PRO A 188 2.50 14.44 9.69
N TYR A 189 2.27 14.02 10.93
CA TYR A 189 0.94 13.69 11.45
C TYR A 189 0.77 14.10 12.91
N GLY A 190 -0.47 14.35 13.31
CA GLY A 190 -0.87 14.63 14.69
C GLY A 190 -1.25 13.38 15.47
N ASP A 191 -1.60 13.61 16.73
CA ASP A 191 -2.20 12.57 17.58
C ASP A 191 -3.50 12.06 16.97
N GLU A 192 -3.81 10.81 17.29
CA GLU A 192 -5.01 10.17 16.78
C GLU A 192 -6.28 10.78 17.41
N GLN A 193 -7.26 11.10 16.57
CA GLN A 193 -8.54 11.69 16.99
C GLN A 193 -9.73 11.03 16.29
N ASP A 194 -10.94 11.28 16.81
CA ASP A 194 -12.17 10.75 16.21
C ASP A 194 -12.44 11.44 14.87
N THR A 195 -12.88 10.66 13.89
CA THR A 195 -13.34 11.22 12.60
C THR A 195 -14.68 11.93 12.76
N ALA A 196 -15.55 11.44 13.65
CA ALA A 196 -16.92 11.92 13.82
C ALA A 196 -17.00 13.43 14.06
N GLY A 197 -17.78 14.12 13.23
CA GLY A 197 -17.97 15.57 13.34
C GLY A 197 -16.80 16.41 12.84
N THR A 198 -15.80 15.80 12.21
CA THR A 198 -14.67 16.49 11.56
C THR A 198 -14.74 16.35 10.04
N GLU A 199 -13.87 17.06 9.33
CA GLU A 199 -13.71 16.89 7.88
C GLU A 199 -13.17 15.50 7.47
N TYR A 200 -12.64 14.74 8.43
CA TYR A 200 -12.12 13.40 8.21
C TYR A 200 -13.20 12.30 8.33
N ASP A 201 -14.48 12.65 8.49
CA ASP A 201 -15.58 11.68 8.49
C ASP A 201 -15.99 11.28 7.06
N PHE A 202 -15.34 10.23 6.54
CA PHE A 202 -15.65 9.65 5.22
C PHE A 202 -16.68 8.50 5.29
N ARG A 203 -17.28 8.21 6.45
CA ARG A 203 -18.14 7.01 6.62
C ARG A 203 -19.43 7.07 5.82
N ALA A 204 -19.95 8.28 5.56
CA ALA A 204 -21.13 8.51 4.72
C ALA A 204 -20.80 8.80 3.24
N GLY A 205 -19.51 8.73 2.87
CA GLY A 205 -19.02 9.13 1.55
C GLY A 205 -18.79 10.63 1.43
N ARG A 206 -17.68 11.02 0.81
CA ARG A 206 -17.36 12.42 0.51
C ARG A 206 -16.76 12.56 -0.88
N VAL A 207 -17.25 13.53 -1.64
CA VAL A 207 -16.68 13.91 -2.95
C VAL A 207 -15.27 14.47 -2.75
N LEU A 208 -14.31 14.01 -3.55
CA LEU A 208 -12.89 14.34 -3.41
C LEU A 208 -12.50 15.73 -3.92
N ALA A 209 -13.44 16.46 -4.52
CA ALA A 209 -13.25 17.86 -4.90
C ALA A 209 -12.68 18.67 -3.71
N ARG A 210 -11.47 19.20 -3.88
CA ARG A 210 -10.74 20.02 -2.88
C ARG A 210 -10.37 19.27 -1.59
N VAL A 211 -10.51 17.96 -1.54
CA VAL A 211 -10.01 17.15 -0.42
C VAL A 211 -8.50 17.02 -0.55
N ASP A 212 -7.75 17.54 0.42
CA ASP A 212 -6.30 17.40 0.47
C ASP A 212 -5.94 16.48 1.64
N LEU A 213 -5.34 15.35 1.31
CA LEU A 213 -5.01 14.27 2.22
C LEU A 213 -3.61 13.78 1.88
N ASP A 214 -2.81 13.64 2.93
CA ASP A 214 -1.68 12.73 3.09
C ASP A 214 -1.84 12.17 4.51
N THR A 215 -2.89 11.38 4.70
CA THR A 215 -3.50 11.16 6.02
C THR A 215 -3.81 9.69 6.27
N ALA A 216 -3.40 9.22 7.44
CA ALA A 216 -3.66 7.87 7.91
C ALA A 216 -4.98 7.80 8.69
N PHE A 217 -5.77 6.79 8.41
CA PHE A 217 -7.03 6.47 9.05
C PHE A 217 -6.92 5.09 9.72
N GLY A 218 -7.58 4.95 10.88
CA GLY A 218 -7.60 3.74 11.69
C GLY A 218 -8.98 3.52 12.32
N GLY A 219 -9.06 2.59 13.27
CA GLY A 219 -10.33 2.20 13.89
C GLY A 219 -11.34 1.73 12.84
N LEU A 220 -10.86 0.91 11.90
CA LEU A 220 -11.65 0.43 10.78
C LEU A 220 -12.77 -0.49 11.26
N VAL A 221 -13.97 -0.28 10.72
CA VAL A 221 -15.17 -1.08 11.01
C VAL A 221 -15.32 -2.14 9.94
N ALA A 222 -15.24 -3.41 10.34
CA ALA A 222 -15.40 -4.53 9.41
C ALA A 222 -16.84 -4.62 8.90
N GLY A 223 -16.99 -5.03 7.64
CA GLY A 223 -18.25 -5.49 7.09
C GLY A 223 -18.66 -6.87 7.62
N ASP A 224 -19.83 -7.34 7.19
CA ASP A 224 -20.37 -8.64 7.61
C ASP A 224 -19.49 -9.84 7.19
N ASP A 225 -18.61 -9.66 6.20
CA ASP A 225 -17.64 -10.65 5.74
C ASP A 225 -16.30 -10.62 6.50
N GLY A 226 -16.18 -9.75 7.51
CA GLY A 226 -14.99 -9.58 8.33
C GLY A 226 -13.86 -8.78 7.67
N ARG A 227 -14.11 -8.13 6.52
CA ARG A 227 -13.14 -7.29 5.80
C ARG A 227 -13.40 -5.81 6.02
N PHE A 228 -12.39 -4.98 5.78
CA PHE A 228 -12.58 -3.53 5.68
C PHE A 228 -12.76 -3.15 4.21
N HIS A 229 -13.71 -2.26 3.91
CA HIS A 229 -14.05 -1.86 2.53
C HIS A 229 -13.83 -0.36 2.33
N HIS A 230 -12.82 0.01 1.55
CA HIS A 230 -12.53 1.40 1.17
C HIS A 230 -13.05 1.63 -0.24
N VAL A 231 -14.14 2.38 -0.39
CA VAL A 231 -14.89 2.43 -1.64
C VAL A 231 -14.73 3.77 -2.33
N LEU A 232 -14.34 3.73 -3.60
CA LEU A 232 -14.37 4.87 -4.52
C LEU A 232 -15.52 4.67 -5.50
N SER A 233 -16.38 5.67 -5.69
CA SER A 233 -17.60 5.52 -6.49
C SER A 233 -17.92 6.75 -7.35
N HIS A 234 -18.60 6.50 -8.48
CA HIS A 234 -19.19 7.52 -9.34
C HIS A 234 -20.35 6.93 -10.15
N GLY A 235 -21.56 7.45 -9.96
CA GLY A 235 -22.78 6.90 -10.55
C GLY A 235 -23.02 5.46 -10.09
N GLU A 236 -23.21 4.55 -11.03
CA GLU A 236 -23.42 3.12 -10.75
C GLU A 236 -22.12 2.30 -10.63
N ARG A 237 -20.96 2.92 -10.89
CA ARG A 237 -19.65 2.25 -10.83
C ARG A 237 -18.96 2.49 -9.50
N SER A 238 -18.31 1.45 -8.99
CA SER A 238 -17.43 1.56 -7.83
C SER A 238 -16.23 0.63 -7.90
N VAL A 239 -15.18 1.06 -7.20
CA VAL A 239 -13.99 0.28 -6.87
C VAL A 239 -13.98 0.10 -5.36
N ASP A 240 -14.09 -1.14 -4.92
CA ASP A 240 -13.96 -1.55 -3.53
C ASP A 240 -12.55 -2.08 -3.30
N VAL A 241 -11.76 -1.31 -2.55
CA VAL A 241 -10.45 -1.75 -2.05
C VAL A 241 -10.70 -2.42 -0.72
N TRP A 242 -10.81 -3.75 -0.74
CA TRP A 242 -11.06 -4.53 0.45
C TRP A 242 -9.75 -4.97 1.09
N THR A 243 -9.73 -5.08 2.41
CA THR A 243 -8.56 -5.57 3.15
C THR A 243 -8.94 -6.60 4.20
N GLY A 244 -8.05 -7.57 4.43
CA GLY A 244 -8.19 -8.52 5.52
C GLY A 244 -8.05 -7.87 6.90
N PRO A 245 -8.41 -8.59 7.98
CA PRO A 245 -8.53 -8.03 9.33
C PRO A 245 -7.21 -7.48 9.92
N ASP A 246 -6.06 -7.92 9.41
CA ASP A 246 -4.74 -7.45 9.86
C ASP A 246 -4.35 -6.09 9.25
N PHE A 247 -4.99 -5.66 8.16
CA PHE A 247 -4.78 -4.35 7.53
C PHE A 247 -5.61 -3.29 8.24
N LYS A 248 -5.26 -2.99 9.50
CA LYS A 248 -6.02 -2.13 10.41
C LYS A 248 -5.92 -0.64 10.11
N TRP A 249 -5.13 -0.27 9.10
CA TRP A 249 -4.84 1.11 8.74
C TRP A 249 -4.99 1.32 7.23
N VAL A 250 -5.44 2.52 6.86
CA VAL A 250 -5.45 2.97 5.47
C VAL A 250 -4.87 4.37 5.37
N GLN A 251 -3.88 4.55 4.51
CA GLN A 251 -3.34 5.86 4.19
C GLN A 251 -4.03 6.36 2.91
N VAL A 252 -4.51 7.60 2.92
CA VAL A 252 -5.11 8.22 1.74
C VAL A 252 -4.27 9.42 1.35
N PHE A 253 -3.85 9.43 0.08
CA PHE A 253 -3.02 10.50 -0.46
C PHE A 253 -3.62 11.06 -1.75
N THR A 254 -3.77 12.38 -1.83
CA THR A 254 -4.46 13.08 -2.93
C THR A 254 -3.57 14.13 -3.61
N PRO A 255 -2.47 13.71 -4.28
CA PRO A 255 -1.56 14.64 -4.93
C PRO A 255 -2.27 15.48 -6.00
N ALA A 256 -1.83 16.73 -6.16
CA ALA A 256 -2.34 17.65 -7.17
C ALA A 256 -2.11 17.17 -8.62
N ASP A 257 -1.03 16.43 -8.85
CA ASP A 257 -0.72 15.74 -10.10
C ASP A 257 0.11 14.48 -9.84
N LEU A 258 -0.12 13.44 -10.64
CA LEU A 258 0.64 12.19 -10.61
C LEU A 258 1.42 11.96 -11.93
N VAL A 259 0.75 12.07 -13.07
CA VAL A 259 1.30 11.77 -14.42
C VAL A 259 0.80 12.75 -15.49
N GLY A 260 0.53 14.00 -15.13
CA GLY A 260 -0.05 15.00 -16.06
C GLY A 260 -1.55 14.82 -16.35
N ARG A 261 -2.23 13.93 -15.62
CA ARG A 261 -3.70 13.78 -15.65
C ARG A 261 -4.41 14.64 -14.59
N GLY A 262 -3.66 15.37 -13.77
CA GLY A 262 -4.19 16.12 -12.63
C GLY A 262 -4.30 15.26 -11.38
N ARG A 263 -5.22 15.65 -10.50
CA ARG A 263 -5.38 15.06 -9.17
C ARG A 263 -5.59 13.55 -9.24
N ALA A 264 -4.96 12.82 -8.34
CA ALA A 264 -5.11 11.38 -8.18
C ALA A 264 -5.45 11.05 -6.72
N VAL A 265 -5.85 9.81 -6.46
CA VAL A 265 -6.07 9.32 -5.09
C VAL A 265 -5.40 7.96 -4.90
N ALA A 266 -4.49 7.87 -3.95
CA ALA A 266 -4.01 6.59 -3.42
C ALA A 266 -4.87 6.17 -2.24
N ILE A 267 -5.19 4.88 -2.18
CA ILE A 267 -5.81 4.23 -1.04
C ILE A 267 -4.87 3.09 -0.66
N GLU A 268 -4.03 3.34 0.33
CA GLU A 268 -2.90 2.50 0.69
C GLU A 268 -3.30 1.59 1.85
N PRO A 269 -3.60 0.30 1.62
CA PRO A 269 -3.85 -0.63 2.70
C PRO A 269 -2.55 -0.84 3.49
N MET A 270 -2.61 -0.74 4.82
CA MET A 270 -1.46 -0.93 5.70
C MET A 270 -1.83 -1.75 6.93
N THR A 271 -0.91 -2.58 7.40
CA THR A 271 -1.10 -3.35 8.65
C THR A 271 -0.84 -2.51 9.89
N CYS A 272 0.07 -1.55 9.78
CA CYS A 272 0.46 -0.66 10.87
C CYS A 272 0.56 0.80 10.38
N PRO A 273 0.51 1.79 11.29
CA PRO A 273 0.65 3.18 10.92
C PRO A 273 2.12 3.57 10.73
N ALA A 274 2.34 4.83 10.34
CA ALA A 274 3.66 5.43 10.38
C ALA A 274 4.28 5.40 11.79
N ASP A 275 5.60 5.20 11.82
CA ASP A 275 6.47 5.06 12.98
C ASP A 275 6.23 3.82 13.85
N ALA A 276 5.56 2.79 13.29
CA ALA A 276 5.23 1.56 14.02
C ALA A 276 6.46 0.80 14.55
N LEU A 277 7.62 0.87 13.90
CA LEU A 277 8.86 0.28 14.43
C LEU A 277 9.27 0.87 15.80
N ASN A 278 8.87 2.12 16.08
CA ASN A 278 9.10 2.77 17.36
C ASN A 278 7.92 2.63 18.32
N SER A 279 6.68 2.74 17.81
CA SER A 279 5.48 2.69 18.66
C SER A 279 5.02 1.28 19.01
N GLY A 280 5.43 0.27 18.24
CA GLY A 280 4.94 -1.11 18.32
C GLY A 280 3.49 -1.28 17.87
N THR A 281 2.86 -0.25 17.31
CA THR A 281 1.43 -0.25 16.97
C THR A 281 1.15 -1.18 15.80
N ASP A 282 0.39 -2.25 16.05
CA ASP A 282 -0.09 -3.21 15.05
C ASP A 282 1.00 -3.81 14.13
N LEU A 283 2.24 -3.89 14.63
CA LEU A 283 3.25 -4.72 13.98
C LEU A 283 2.82 -6.18 14.01
N ILE A 284 3.11 -6.89 12.93
CA ILE A 284 2.98 -8.34 12.85
C ILE A 284 4.25 -8.92 13.48
N GLU A 285 4.09 -9.54 14.64
CA GLU A 285 5.19 -10.20 15.33
C GLU A 285 5.44 -11.59 14.73
N LEU A 286 6.67 -11.83 14.27
CA LEU A 286 7.10 -13.10 13.70
C LEU A 286 8.19 -13.72 14.57
N GLU A 287 7.89 -14.87 15.17
CA GLU A 287 8.89 -15.72 15.81
C GLU A 287 9.81 -16.38 14.76
N PRO A 288 11.04 -16.79 15.14
CA PRO A 288 11.96 -17.49 14.25
C PRO A 288 11.31 -18.65 13.51
N GLY A 289 11.41 -18.63 12.17
CA GLY A 289 10.89 -19.66 11.28
C GLY A 289 9.38 -19.66 11.08
N THR A 290 8.63 -18.73 11.68
CA THR A 290 7.19 -18.58 11.47
C THR A 290 6.88 -17.64 10.30
N SER A 291 5.68 -17.79 9.73
CA SER A 291 5.18 -16.96 8.65
C SER A 291 3.88 -16.26 9.03
N TRP A 292 3.66 -15.09 8.44
CA TRP A 292 2.35 -14.44 8.39
C TRP A 292 1.85 -14.39 6.95
N THR A 293 0.53 -14.48 6.79
CA THR A 293 -0.14 -14.30 5.50
C THR A 293 -1.30 -13.33 5.65
N GLY A 294 -1.37 -12.35 4.77
CA GLY A 294 -2.48 -11.39 4.71
C GLY A 294 -2.85 -11.07 3.27
N SER A 295 -4.07 -10.60 3.05
CA SER A 295 -4.52 -10.21 1.71
C SER A 295 -5.34 -8.95 1.70
N TRP A 296 -5.24 -8.24 0.59
CA TRP A 296 -6.14 -7.16 0.19
C TRP A 296 -6.49 -7.35 -1.29
N GLY A 297 -7.46 -6.61 -1.78
CA GLY A 297 -7.81 -6.70 -3.19
C GLY A 297 -8.66 -5.54 -3.67
N VAL A 298 -8.94 -5.57 -4.96
CA VAL A 298 -9.67 -4.53 -5.69
C VAL A 298 -10.82 -5.23 -6.40
N ARG A 299 -12.06 -4.96 -5.97
CA ARG A 299 -13.27 -5.46 -6.61
C ARG A 299 -14.00 -4.33 -7.31
N VAL A 300 -14.43 -4.57 -8.55
CA VAL A 300 -15.13 -3.57 -9.36
C VAL A 300 -16.61 -3.92 -9.47
N HIS A 301 -17.48 -2.94 -9.21
CA HIS A 301 -18.94 -3.04 -9.41
C HIS A 301 -19.42 -2.06 -10.48
N GLY A 302 -20.53 -2.41 -11.15
CA GLY A 302 -21.11 -1.63 -12.26
C GLY A 302 -20.70 -2.06 -13.65
#